data_AF-A0A6M5J4C5-F1
#
_entry.id   AF-A0A6M5J4C5-F1
#
_cell.length_a   1.000
_cell.length_b   1.000
_cell.length_c   1.000
_cell.angle_alpha   90.00
_cell.angle_beta   90.00
_cell.angle_gamma   90.00
#
_symmetry.space_group_name_H-M   'P 1'
#
loop_
_entity.id
_entity.type
_entity.pdbx_description
1 polymer ?
#
loop_
_entity_poly.entity_id
_entity_poly.type
_entity_poly.pdbx_seq_one_letter_code
_entity_poly.pdbx_strand_id
1 'polypeptide(L)' 'MADPQFLSIRDAGRRVKRSRRTIQRWMRHGMPFHWMDGRKFVELADLQRTLRAKLASNPTRPRKNSSLES' A
#
# COMPACT_ATOMS: atom_id res chain seq x y z
N MET A 1 22.73 6.41 7.49
CA MET A 1 21.33 6.12 7.84
C MET A 1 20.49 6.73 6.72
N ALA A 2 19.59 5.98 6.09
CA ALA A 2 18.74 6.55 5.04
C ALA A 2 17.71 7.48 5.71
N ASP A 3 17.58 8.71 5.21
CA ASP A 3 16.57 9.64 5.71
C ASP A 3 15.15 9.05 5.56
N PRO A 4 14.27 9.22 6.57
CA PRO A 4 12.92 8.70 6.51
C PRO A 4 12.16 9.34 5.34
N GLN A 5 11.88 8.54 4.32
CA GLN A 5 11.17 9.00 3.13
C GLN A 5 9.66 8.93 3.34
N PHE A 6 9.04 10.08 3.59
CA PHE A 6 7.60 10.20 3.70
C PHE A 6 6.94 10.40 2.33
N LEU A 7 5.90 9.61 2.06
CA LEU A 7 5.15 9.65 0.81
C LEU A 7 3.70 10.04 1.07
N SER A 8 3.15 10.87 0.19
CA SER A 8 1.71 11.12 0.18
C SER A 8 0.96 9.82 -0.11
N ILE A 9 -0.32 9.71 0.27
CA ILE A 9 -1.14 8.52 -0.07
C ILE A 9 -1.12 8.23 -1.58
N ARG A 10 -1.09 9.28 -2.42
CA ARG A 10 -1.04 9.14 -3.88
C ARG A 10 0.27 8.52 -4.34
N ASP A 11 1.40 9.00 -3.81
CA ASP A 11 2.73 8.55 -4.21
C ASP A 11 3.06 7.19 -3.62
N ALA A 12 2.61 6.91 -2.39
CA ALA A 12 2.66 5.59 -1.79
C ALA A 12 1.97 4.55 -2.69
N GLY A 13 0.75 4.84 -3.18
CA GLY A 13 0.03 3.97 -4.10
C GLY A 13 0.80 3.70 -5.39
N ARG A 14 1.36 4.75 -6.01
CA ARG A 14 2.21 4.62 -7.21
C ARG A 14 3.44 3.75 -6.93
N ARG A 15 4.11 3.96 -5.79
CA ARG A 15 5.33 3.25 -5.40
C ARG A 15 5.12 1.73 -5.29
N VAL A 16 4.00 1.29 -4.73
CA VAL A 16 3.68 -0.14 -4.57
C VAL A 16 2.73 -0.69 -5.63
N LYS A 17 2.46 0.08 -6.70
CA LYS A 17 1.50 -0.28 -7.77
C LYS A 17 0.12 -0.68 -7.21
N ARG A 18 -0.38 0.05 -6.21
CA ARG A 18 -1.72 -0.12 -5.61
C ARG A 18 -2.53 1.16 -5.69
N SER A 19 -3.86 1.04 -5.62
CA SER A 19 -4.75 2.19 -5.64
C SER A 19 -4.68 2.98 -4.33
N ARG A 20 -5.00 4.27 -4.37
CA ARG A 20 -5.15 5.11 -3.17
C ARG A 20 -6.10 4.49 -2.14
N ARG A 21 -7.19 3.88 -2.62
CA ARG A 21 -8.18 3.18 -1.78
C ARG A 21 -7.57 2.00 -1.03
N THR A 22 -6.64 1.27 -1.66
CA THR A 22 -5.90 0.18 -0.99
C THR A 22 -5.00 0.72 0.11
N ILE A 23 -4.27 1.81 -0.13
CA ILE A 23 -3.42 2.44 0.89
C ILE A 23 -4.27 2.92 2.07
N GLN A 24 -5.37 3.61 1.82
CA GLN A 24 -6.31 4.03 2.87
C GLN A 24 -6.89 2.84 3.63
N ARG A 25 -7.21 1.74 2.94
CA ARG A 25 -7.64 0.49 3.59
C ARG A 25 -6.55 -0.05 4.50
N TRP A 26 -5.29 -0.08 4.07
CA TRP A 26 -4.19 -0.53 4.93
C TRP A 26 -4.04 0.33 6.17
N MET A 27 -4.15 1.66 6.04
CA MET A 27 -4.13 2.58 7.18
C MET A 27 -5.26 2.28 8.17
N ARG A 28 -6.48 1.98 7.68
CA ARG A 28 -7.60 1.56 8.55
C ARG A 28 -7.36 0.23 9.27
N HIS A 29 -6.53 -0.64 8.71
CA HIS A 29 -6.14 -1.93 9.32
C HIS A 29 -4.84 -1.84 10.13
N GLY A 30 -4.38 -0.64 10.49
CA GLY A 30 -3.24 -0.45 11.38
C GLY A 30 -1.90 -0.23 10.70
N MET A 31 -1.86 0.05 9.38
CA MET A 31 -0.63 0.55 8.78
C MET A 31 -0.30 1.95 9.34
N PRO A 32 0.93 2.19 9.84
CA PRO A 32 1.34 3.49 10.38
C PRO A 32 1.21 4.61 9.35
N PHE A 33 0.95 5.82 9.85
CA PHE A 33 0.93 7.04 9.05
C PHE A 33 1.21 8.25 9.94
N HIS A 34 1.66 9.33 9.31
CA HIS A 34 2.01 10.59 9.95
C HIS A 34 1.12 11.71 9.41
N TRP A 35 0.76 12.64 10.28
CA TRP A 35 0.14 13.89 9.88
C TRP A 35 1.24 14.94 9.67
N MET A 36 1.29 15.53 8.48
CA MET A 36 2.18 16.64 8.15
C MET A 36 1.37 17.65 7.33
N ASP A 37 1.37 18.92 7.75
CA ASP A 37 0.63 20.01 7.09
C ASP A 37 -0.84 19.69 6.80
N GLY A 38 -1.51 19.06 7.78
CA GLY A 38 -2.93 18.67 7.67
C GLY A 38 -3.20 17.53 6.67
N ARG A 39 -2.17 16.87 6.15
CA ARG A 39 -2.27 15.75 5.22
C ARG A 39 -1.65 14.49 5.81
N LYS A 40 -2.16 13.33 5.39
CA LYS A 40 -1.64 12.02 5.80
C LYS A 40 -0.53 11.57 4.86
N PHE A 41 0.59 11.20 5.46
CA PHE A 41 1.76 10.64 4.80
C PHE A 41 2.09 9.27 5.39
N VAL A 42 2.77 8.46 4.61
CA VAL A 42 3.20 7.11 4.99
C VAL A 42 4.70 7.03 4.79
N GLU A 43 5.42 6.51 5.78
CA GLU A 43 6.85 6.25 5.62
C GLU A 43 7.06 5.10 4.63
N LEU A 44 8.07 5.23 3.77
CA LEU A 44 8.41 4.20 2.79
C LEU A 44 8.71 2.84 3.45
N ALA A 45 9.37 2.84 4.61
CA ALA A 45 9.72 1.62 5.34
C ALA A 45 8.46 0.85 5.78
N ASP A 46 7.51 1.54 6.40
CA ASP A 46 6.23 0.95 6.83
C ASP A 46 5.37 0.49 5.65
N LEU A 47 5.37 1.26 4.56
CA LEU A 47 4.69 0.91 3.34
C LEU A 47 5.23 -0.41 2.75
N GLN A 48 6.57 -0.56 2.71
CA GLN A 48 7.23 -1.76 2.23
C GLN A 48 7.01 -2.95 3.17
N ARG A 49 7.09 -2.73 4.49
CA ARG A 49 6.80 -3.75 5.51
C ARG A 49 5.39 -4.28 5.36
N THR A 50 4.42 -3.39 5.23
CA THR A 50 3.00 -3.74 5.02
C THR A 50 2.80 -4.51 3.71
N LEU A 51 3.42 -4.07 2.62
CA LEU A 51 3.35 -4.78 1.34
C LEU A 51 3.90 -6.21 1.47
N ARG A 52 5.08 -6.38 2.07
CA ARG A 52 5.70 -7.70 2.29
C ARG A 52 4.80 -8.61 3.13
N ALA A 53 4.26 -8.10 4.23
CA ALA A 53 3.32 -8.85 5.06
C ALA A 53 2.08 -9.28 4.26
N LYS A 54 1.49 -8.39 3.45
CA LYS A 54 0.31 -8.71 2.63
C LYS A 54 0.61 -9.71 1.50
N LEU A 55 1.80 -9.65 0.90
CA LEU A 55 2.25 -10.64 -0.09
C LEU A 55 2.45 -12.01 0.57
N ALA A 56 3.04 -12.05 1.77
CA ALA A 56 3.20 -13.27 2.54
C ALA A 56 1.87 -13.89 2.99
N SER A 57 0.89 -13.07 3.39
CA SER A 57 -0.44 -13.54 3.80
C SER A 57 -1.34 -13.98 2.64
N ASN A 58 -1.00 -13.68 1.38
CA ASN A 58 -1.86 -14.00 0.24
C ASN A 58 -1.03 -14.38 -1.01
N PRO A 59 -0.38 -15.56 -1.02
CA PRO A 59 0.45 -16.01 -2.12
C PRO A 59 -0.31 -16.30 -3.42
N THR A 60 -1.64 -16.44 -3.38
CA THR A 60 -2.44 -16.90 -4.52
C THR A 60 -3.83 -16.28 -4.51
N ARG A 61 -4.00 -15.19 -5.27
CA ARG A 61 -5.31 -14.92 -5.89
C ARG A 61 -5.09 -14.91 -7.40
N PRO A 62 -5.32 -16.03 -8.10
CA PRO A 62 -5.35 -16.00 -9.55
C PRO A 62 -6.34 -14.90 -9.97
N ARG A 63 -5.90 -14.04 -10.88
CA ARG A 63 -6.81 -13.10 -11.53
C ARG A 63 -7.85 -13.98 -12.22
N LYS A 64 -9.10 -13.91 -11.77
CA LYS A 64 -10.22 -14.52 -12.50
C LYS A 64 -10.37 -13.73 -13.80
N ASN A 65 -9.53 -14.05 -14.79
CA ASN A 65 -9.83 -13.75 -16.18
C ASN A 65 -10.99 -14.66 -16.53
N SER A 66 -12.20 -14.10 -16.46
CA SER A 66 -13.37 -14.63 -17.13
C SER A 66 -13.14 -14.55 -18.64
N SER A 67 -12.50 -15.56 -19.21
CA SER A 67 -12.79 -15.98 -20.59
C SER A 67 -13.92 -16.99 -20.46
N LEU A 68 -15.15 -16.52 -20.70
CA LEU A 68 -16.25 -17.37 -21.10
C LEU A 68 -16.33 -17.22 -22.62
N GLU A 69 -15.63 -18.08 -23.35
CA GLU A 69 -15.90 -18.33 -24.76
C GLU A 69 -16.53 -19.72 -24.82
N SER A 70 -17.75 -19.77 -25.34
CA SER A 70 -18.45 -20.97 -25.80
C SER A 70 -19.29 -20.56 -27.00
#